data_AF-A0A8T2NZN6-F1
#
_entry.id   AF-A0A8T2NZN6-F1
#
_cell.length_a   1.000
_cell.length_b   1.000
_cell.length_c   1.000
_cell.angle_alpha   90.00
_cell.angle_beta   90.00
_cell.angle_gamma   90.00
#
_symmetry.space_group_name_H-M   'P 1'
#
loop_
_entity.id
_entity.type
_entity.pdbx_description
1 polymer ?
#
loop_
_entity_poly.entity_id
_entity_poly.type
_entity_poly.pdbx_seq_one_letter_code
_entity_poly.pdbx_strand_id
1 'polypeptide(L)'
;RSVSPVPRAVCTDEQLGQFPYRLLDWFLLLSRMGQFHSSAPPPQSCLSHTQRRTLAERKFAQLDRNRDGKLSRRDLRKLHYKRMPLEQCARRFLQSCDTDRSRKVTLREWTACLVDRSERWYQDFMSVKMGSRKLCPSSDPHL
;
A
#
# COMPACT_ATOMS: atom_id res chain seq x y z
N ARG A 1 13.31 -1.34 -38.02
CA ARG A 1 12.05 -1.60 -37.28
C ARG A 1 11.96 -0.58 -36.17
N SER A 2 11.18 0.48 -36.37
CA SER A 2 11.02 1.59 -35.41
C SER A 2 10.27 1.07 -34.19
N VAL A 3 10.94 1.01 -33.03
CA VAL A 3 10.27 0.67 -31.78
C VAL A 3 9.45 1.88 -31.35
N SER A 4 8.14 1.85 -31.61
CA SER A 4 7.22 2.85 -31.06
C SER A 4 7.34 2.85 -29.52
N PRO A 5 7.49 4.01 -28.87
CA PRO A 5 7.56 4.04 -27.41
C PRO A 5 6.24 3.52 -26.85
N VAL A 6 6.31 2.48 -26.02
CA VAL A 6 5.16 1.98 -25.26
C VAL A 6 4.56 3.17 -24.49
N PRO A 7 3.25 3.45 -24.63
CA PRO A 7 2.63 4.53 -23.88
C PRO A 7 2.88 4.30 -22.39
N ARG A 8 3.38 5.31 -21.68
CA ARG A 8 3.51 5.22 -20.22
C ARG A 8 2.13 4.94 -19.65
N ALA A 9 1.98 3.84 -18.91
CA ALA A 9 0.71 3.50 -18.29
C ALA A 9 0.19 4.69 -17.46
N VAL A 10 -1.03 5.14 -17.75
CA VAL A 10 -1.68 6.24 -17.04
C VAL A 10 -2.41 5.68 -15.82
N CYS A 11 -2.28 6.33 -14.66
CA CYS A 11 -3.02 5.94 -13.46
C CYS A 11 -4.45 6.49 -13.50
N THR A 12 -5.44 5.61 -13.67
CA THR A 12 -6.86 5.97 -13.59
C THR A 12 -7.29 6.23 -12.14
N ASP A 13 -8.44 6.88 -11.94
CA ASP A 13 -9.00 7.12 -10.59
C ASP A 13 -9.34 5.83 -9.86
N GLU A 14 -9.84 4.84 -10.59
CA GLU A 14 -10.11 3.51 -10.05
C GLU A 14 -8.82 2.82 -9.58
N GLN A 15 -7.77 2.84 -10.41
CA GLN A 15 -6.47 2.30 -10.05
C GLN A 15 -5.85 3.05 -8.87
N LEU A 16 -6.01 4.37 -8.81
CA LEU A 16 -5.53 5.18 -7.68
C LEU A 16 -6.25 4.80 -6.38
N GLY A 17 -7.55 4.52 -6.44
CA GLY A 17 -8.34 4.04 -5.30
C GLY A 17 -7.86 2.67 -4.80
N GLN A 18 -7.57 1.74 -5.72
CA GLN A 18 -7.07 0.39 -5.40
C GLN A 18 -5.63 0.37 -4.86
N PHE A 19 -4.84 1.38 -5.25
CA PHE A 19 -3.40 1.42 -5.00
C PHE A 19 -2.97 1.22 -3.54
N PRO A 20 -3.56 1.89 -2.52
CA PRO A 20 -3.11 1.78 -1.12
C PRO A 20 -3.31 0.37 -0.57
N TYR A 21 -4.42 -0.28 -0.93
CA TYR A 21 -4.72 -1.66 -0.55
C TYR A 21 -3.71 -2.65 -1.13
N ARG A 22 -3.44 -2.54 -2.44
CA ARG A 22 -2.44 -3.37 -3.13
C ARG A 22 -1.02 -3.13 -2.59
N LEU A 23 -0.71 -1.90 -2.21
CA LEU A 23 0.59 -1.54 -1.65
C LEU A 23 0.80 -2.15 -0.25
N LEU A 24 -0.22 -2.13 0.62
CA LEU A 24 -0.16 -2.81 1.93
C LEU A 24 0.02 -4.32 1.79
N ASP A 25 -0.73 -4.94 0.88
CA ASP A 25 -0.62 -6.38 0.61
C ASP A 25 0.80 -6.74 0.13
N TRP A 26 1.37 -5.92 -0.75
CA TRP A 26 2.76 -6.07 -1.18
C TRP A 26 3.76 -5.90 -0.02
N PHE A 27 3.56 -4.94 0.88
CA PHE A 27 4.41 -4.78 2.06
C PHE A 27 4.35 -5.98 3.00
N LEU A 28 3.18 -6.62 3.14
CA LEU A 28 3.03 -7.84 3.92
C LEU A 28 3.86 -8.98 3.33
N LEU A 29 3.79 -9.17 2.00
CA LEU A 29 4.60 -10.14 1.28
C LEU A 29 6.10 -9.88 1.48
N LEU A 30 6.55 -8.65 1.26
CA LEU A 30 7.96 -8.27 1.41
C LEU A 30 8.48 -8.50 2.82
N SER A 31 7.65 -8.26 3.84
CA SER A 31 8.07 -8.37 5.23
C SER A 31 8.34 -9.82 5.64
N ARG A 32 7.81 -10.80 4.90
CA ARG A 32 8.03 -12.24 5.11
C ARG A 32 9.08 -12.86 4.20
N MET A 33 9.54 -12.16 3.15
CA MET A 33 10.64 -12.66 2.33
C MET A 33 11.92 -12.73 3.20
N GLY A 34 12.35 -13.95 3.52
CA GLY A 34 13.46 -14.23 4.45
C GLY A 34 13.05 -14.71 5.85
N GLN A 35 11.74 -14.85 6.14
CA GLN A 35 11.25 -15.49 7.37
C GLN A 35 10.75 -16.91 7.04
N PHE A 36 11.28 -17.93 7.73
CA PHE A 36 10.79 -19.30 7.64
C PHE A 36 9.46 -19.42 8.39
N HIS A 37 8.36 -19.01 7.77
CA HIS A 37 7.01 -19.19 8.32
C HIS A 37 6.36 -20.42 7.66
N SER A 38 5.84 -21.32 8.49
CA SER A 38 5.18 -22.57 8.08
C SER A 38 3.76 -22.37 7.53
N SER A 39 3.18 -21.17 7.61
CA SER A 39 1.81 -20.87 7.16
C SER A 39 1.73 -19.72 6.17
N ALA A 40 0.75 -19.82 5.26
CA ALA A 40 0.42 -18.77 4.30
C ALA A 40 0.07 -17.45 5.02
N PRO A 41 0.46 -16.28 4.47
CA PRO A 41 0.09 -15.00 5.06
C PRO A 41 -1.43 -14.82 5.07
N PRO A 42 -2.00 -14.28 6.17
CA PRO A 42 -3.38 -13.83 6.14
C PRO A 42 -3.48 -12.72 5.08
N PRO A 43 -4.58 -12.67 4.31
CA PRO A 43 -4.79 -11.61 3.35
C PRO A 43 -4.85 -10.26 4.08
N GLN A 44 -4.48 -9.16 3.41
CA GLN A 44 -4.55 -7.82 4.01
C GLN A 44 -5.93 -7.51 4.61
N SER A 45 -7.01 -8.03 4.02
CA SER A 45 -8.37 -7.86 4.52
C SER A 45 -8.56 -8.39 5.94
N CYS A 46 -7.75 -9.35 6.36
CA CYS A 46 -7.75 -9.93 7.70
C CYS A 46 -6.89 -9.24 8.74
N LEU A 47 -6.13 -8.23 8.34
CA LEU A 47 -5.37 -7.44 9.30
C LEU A 47 -6.30 -6.47 10.06
N SER A 48 -6.05 -6.27 11.34
CA SER A 48 -6.66 -5.17 12.10
C SER A 48 -6.06 -3.82 11.70
N HIS A 49 -6.73 -2.72 12.04
CA HIS A 49 -6.21 -1.36 11.83
C HIS A 49 -4.80 -1.22 12.42
N THR A 50 -4.61 -1.66 13.66
CA THR A 50 -3.32 -1.63 14.35
C THR A 50 -2.24 -2.43 13.63
N GLN A 51 -2.56 -3.60 13.08
CA GLN A 51 -1.61 -4.41 12.31
C GLN A 51 -1.21 -3.71 10.99
N ARG A 52 -2.18 -3.13 10.27
CA ARG A 52 -1.91 -2.35 9.05
C ARG A 52 -1.05 -1.14 9.35
N ARG A 53 -1.36 -0.42 10.44
CA ARG A 53 -0.59 0.72 10.94
C ARG A 53 0.84 0.34 11.29
N THR A 54 1.02 -0.73 12.05
CA THR A 54 2.35 -1.24 12.41
C THR A 54 3.19 -1.57 11.17
N LEU A 55 2.57 -2.20 10.16
CA LEU A 55 3.23 -2.50 8.89
C LEU A 55 3.63 -1.22 8.14
N ALA A 56 2.72 -0.24 8.07
CA ALA A 56 2.97 1.06 7.45
C ALA A 56 4.09 1.83 8.15
N GLU A 57 4.10 1.86 9.49
CA GLU A 57 5.12 2.50 10.32
C GLU A 57 6.50 1.85 10.15
N ARG A 58 6.57 0.51 10.17
CA ARG A 58 7.81 -0.23 9.90
C ARG A 58 8.37 0.09 8.52
N LYS A 59 7.51 0.16 7.50
CA LYS A 59 7.92 0.51 6.14
C LYS A 59 8.34 1.97 6.03
N PHE A 60 7.68 2.88 6.72
CA PHE A 60 8.10 4.28 6.82
C PHE A 60 9.53 4.38 7.37
N ALA A 61 9.81 3.73 8.50
CA ALA A 61 11.12 3.76 9.13
C ALA A 61 12.24 3.17 8.26
N GLN A 62 11.92 2.15 7.44
CA GLN A 62 12.87 1.57 6.47
C GLN A 62 13.20 2.54 5.33
N LEU A 63 12.26 3.40 4.96
CA LEU A 63 12.43 4.36 3.86
C LEU A 63 13.09 5.66 4.33
N ASP A 64 12.78 6.13 5.53
CA ASP A 64 13.35 7.35 6.14
C ASP A 64 14.81 7.13 6.59
N ARG A 65 15.73 7.15 5.63
CA ARG A 65 17.15 6.85 5.87
C ARG A 65 17.89 7.99 6.55
N ASN A 66 17.52 9.23 6.27
CA ASN A 66 18.08 10.41 6.94
C ASN A 66 17.44 10.66 8.31
N ARG A 67 16.39 9.90 8.67
CA ARG A 67 15.71 9.96 9.97
C ARG A 67 15.20 11.36 10.29
N ASP A 68 14.73 12.07 9.26
CA ASP A 68 14.16 13.42 9.42
C ASP A 68 12.65 13.39 9.72
N GLY A 69 12.09 12.18 9.86
CA GLY A 69 10.67 11.95 10.15
C GLY A 69 9.77 12.18 8.94
N LYS A 70 10.32 12.28 7.73
CA LYS A 70 9.58 12.62 6.52
C LYS A 70 10.13 11.87 5.29
N LEU A 71 9.26 11.29 4.49
CA LEU A 71 9.65 10.64 3.24
C LEU A 71 9.74 11.66 2.11
N SER A 72 10.95 11.90 1.61
CA SER A 72 11.17 12.71 0.42
C SER A 72 11.04 11.87 -0.86
N ARG A 73 11.04 12.54 -2.02
CA ARG A 73 11.14 11.85 -3.32
C ARG A 73 12.40 11.00 -3.47
N ARG A 74 13.47 11.27 -2.72
CA ARG A 74 14.69 10.44 -2.72
C ARG A 74 14.46 9.14 -1.94
N ASP A 75 13.80 9.22 -0.81
CA ASP A 75 13.50 8.06 0.05
C ASP A 75 12.51 7.14 -0.65
N LEU A 76 11.48 7.74 -1.23
CA LEU A 76 10.43 7.04 -1.96
C LEU A 76 10.97 6.34 -3.23
N ARG A 77 12.00 6.89 -3.89
CA ARG A 77 12.65 6.22 -5.04
C ARG A 77 13.22 4.83 -4.69
N LYS A 78 13.55 4.58 -3.42
CA LYS A 78 14.07 3.28 -2.96
C LYS A 78 12.99 2.24 -2.71
N LEU A 79 11.71 2.58 -2.83
CA LEU A 79 10.62 1.60 -2.85
C LEU A 79 10.71 0.62 -4.04
N HIS A 80 11.66 0.76 -4.96
CA HIS A 80 11.80 -0.08 -6.15
C HIS A 80 10.44 -0.30 -6.85
N TYR A 81 9.81 0.83 -7.19
CA TYR A 81 8.51 0.92 -7.85
C TYR A 81 8.31 -0.09 -9.00
N LYS A 82 9.38 -0.46 -9.70
CA LYS A 82 9.39 -1.40 -10.83
C LYS A 82 8.79 -2.79 -10.57
N ARG A 83 8.59 -3.19 -9.31
CA ARG A 83 7.95 -4.47 -8.96
C ARG A 83 6.69 -4.31 -8.12
N MET A 84 6.27 -3.08 -7.80
CA MET A 84 5.04 -2.90 -7.04
C MET A 84 3.82 -2.96 -7.95
N PRO A 85 2.69 -3.50 -7.46
CA PRO A 85 1.43 -3.38 -8.17
C PRO A 85 1.10 -1.91 -8.45
N LEU A 86 0.63 -1.62 -9.66
CA LEU A 86 0.16 -0.28 -10.05
C LEU A 86 1.23 0.83 -9.86
N GLU A 87 2.50 0.53 -10.19
CA GLU A 87 3.63 1.48 -10.14
C GLU A 87 3.29 2.89 -10.67
N GLN A 88 2.53 2.96 -11.77
CA GLN A 88 2.14 4.22 -12.40
C GLN A 88 1.36 5.15 -11.46
N CYS A 89 0.66 4.60 -10.46
CA CYS A 89 -0.12 5.35 -9.49
C CYS A 89 0.70 5.88 -8.32
N ALA A 90 1.89 5.33 -8.07
CA ALA A 90 2.66 5.64 -6.87
C ALA A 90 2.96 7.14 -6.72
N ARG A 91 3.37 7.79 -7.81
CA ARG A 91 3.65 9.24 -7.79
C ARG A 91 2.40 10.05 -7.43
N ARG A 92 1.26 9.74 -8.06
CA ARG A 92 0.00 10.44 -7.86
C ARG A 92 -0.53 10.22 -6.44
N PHE A 93 -0.42 8.98 -5.94
CA PHE A 93 -0.78 8.62 -4.58
C PHE A 93 0.04 9.42 -3.56
N LEU A 94 1.36 9.41 -3.65
CA LEU A 94 2.23 10.14 -2.71
C LEU A 94 1.96 11.65 -2.73
N GLN A 95 1.73 12.22 -3.91
CA GLN A 95 1.35 13.63 -4.04
C GLN A 95 0.01 13.91 -3.36
N SER A 96 -0.96 12.99 -3.45
CA SER A 96 -2.23 13.14 -2.76
C SER A 96 -2.12 12.97 -1.24
N CYS A 97 -1.00 12.47 -0.73
CA CYS A 97 -0.73 12.29 0.70
C CYS A 97 -0.10 13.50 1.36
N ASP A 98 0.65 14.26 0.58
CA ASP A 98 1.30 15.51 0.98
C ASP A 98 0.24 16.62 1.10
N THR A 99 -0.46 16.64 2.24
CA THR A 99 -1.60 17.54 2.49
C THR A 99 -1.15 18.98 2.71
N ASP A 100 0.04 19.16 3.30
CA ASP A 100 0.65 20.47 3.53
C ASP A 100 1.47 20.99 2.33
N ARG A 101 1.59 20.18 1.25
CA ARG A 101 2.34 20.50 0.02
C ARG A 101 3.82 20.76 0.27
N SER A 102 4.39 20.20 1.33
CA SER A 102 5.80 20.32 1.68
C SER A 102 6.74 19.56 0.75
N ARG A 103 6.21 18.78 -0.20
CA ARG A 103 6.92 17.83 -1.08
C ARG A 103 7.56 16.67 -0.32
N LYS A 104 7.17 16.46 0.92
CA LYS A 104 7.54 15.33 1.77
C LYS A 104 6.28 14.74 2.38
N VAL A 105 6.33 13.48 2.79
CA VAL A 105 5.21 12.80 3.45
C VAL A 105 5.61 12.48 4.89
N THR A 106 4.90 13.05 5.85
CA THR A 106 5.09 12.74 7.28
C THR A 106 4.56 11.35 7.63
N LEU A 107 4.96 10.81 8.79
CA LEU A 107 4.42 9.53 9.26
C LEU A 107 2.89 9.55 9.37
N ARG A 108 2.32 10.64 9.87
CA ARG A 108 0.87 10.82 9.99
C ARG A 108 0.19 10.73 8.63
N GLU A 109 0.65 11.53 7.66
CA GLU A 109 0.11 11.51 6.30
C GLU A 109 0.25 10.15 5.64
N TRP A 110 1.40 9.50 5.81
CA TRP A 110 1.67 8.16 5.32
C TRP A 110 0.65 7.15 5.87
N THR A 111 0.46 7.10 7.18
CA THR A 111 -0.50 6.18 7.81
C THR A 111 -1.94 6.47 7.41
N ALA A 112 -2.35 7.75 7.38
CA ALA A 112 -3.70 8.13 6.96
C ALA A 112 -3.97 7.74 5.50
N CYS A 113 -2.98 7.89 4.65
CA CYS A 113 -3.07 7.50 3.26
C CYS A 113 -3.13 6.00 3.04
N LEU A 114 -2.22 5.28 3.68
CA LEU A 114 -1.97 3.90 3.35
C LEU A 114 -2.95 2.99 4.08
N VAL A 115 -3.24 3.29 5.35
CA VAL A 115 -4.14 2.50 6.21
C VAL A 115 -5.58 2.96 6.00
N ASP A 116 -5.91 4.19 6.36
CA ASP A 116 -7.32 4.61 6.44
C ASP A 116 -7.98 4.65 5.05
N ARG A 117 -7.25 5.06 3.99
CA ARG A 117 -7.81 4.98 2.63
C ARG A 117 -7.91 3.55 2.11
N SER A 118 -6.98 2.67 2.46
CA SER A 118 -7.08 1.26 2.08
C SER A 118 -8.34 0.64 2.70
N GLU A 119 -8.57 0.89 3.99
CA GLU A 119 -9.75 0.41 4.68
C GLU A 119 -11.04 0.98 4.09
N ARG A 120 -11.09 2.29 3.85
CA ARG A 120 -12.24 2.94 3.23
C ARG A 120 -12.52 2.36 1.84
N TRP A 121 -11.48 2.21 1.02
CA TRP A 121 -11.61 1.63 -0.31
C TRP A 121 -12.11 0.19 -0.24
N TYR A 122 -11.57 -0.63 0.68
CA TYR A 122 -11.98 -2.02 0.84
C TYR A 122 -13.42 -2.14 1.36
N GLN A 123 -13.82 -1.32 2.32
CA GLN A 123 -15.19 -1.28 2.84
C GLN A 123 -16.19 -0.89 1.76
N ASP A 124 -15.89 0.16 0.99
CA ASP A 124 -16.73 0.61 -0.12
C ASP A 124 -16.84 -0.49 -1.20
N PHE A 125 -15.70 -1.05 -1.62
CA PHE A 125 -15.67 -2.13 -2.61
C PHE A 125 -16.46 -3.37 -2.15
N MET A 126 -16.26 -3.83 -0.91
CA MET A 126 -16.96 -5.01 -0.38
C MET A 126 -18.46 -4.76 -0.16
N SER A 127 -18.82 -3.56 0.30
CA SER A 127 -20.22 -3.19 0.56
C SER A 127 -21.03 -2.99 -0.72
N VAL A 128 -20.43 -2.40 -1.76
CA VAL A 128 -21.14 -1.98 -2.98
C VAL A 128 -21.06 -3.03 -4.09
N LYS A 129 -19.94 -3.78 -4.21
CA LYS A 129 -19.71 -4.69 -5.34
C LYS A 129 -19.86 -6.18 -5.02
N MET A 130 -19.62 -6.59 -3.77
CA MET A 130 -19.58 -8.01 -3.37
C MET A 130 -20.73 -8.45 -2.47
N GLY A 131 -21.56 -7.52 -1.95
CA GLY A 131 -22.74 -7.85 -1.13
C GLY A 131 -22.43 -8.59 0.18
N SER A 132 -21.17 -8.66 0.61
CA SER A 132 -20.72 -9.41 1.78
C SER A 132 -19.83 -8.55 2.68
N ARG A 133 -20.18 -8.45 3.96
CA ARG A 133 -19.44 -7.69 4.99
C ARG A 133 -18.32 -8.50 5.68
N LYS A 134 -18.10 -9.77 5.29
CA LYS A 134 -17.06 -10.59 5.90
C LYS A 134 -15.69 -10.14 5.43
N LEU A 135 -14.94 -9.51 6.35
CA LEU A 135 -13.58 -8.99 6.14
C LEU A 135 -12.52 -10.12 6.00
N CYS A 136 -12.84 -11.32 6.49
CA CYS A 136 -12.06 -12.54 6.36
C CYS A 136 -12.92 -13.71 5.89
N PRO A 137 -12.46 -14.56 4.97
CA PRO A 137 -12.93 -15.93 4.91
C PRO A 137 -12.63 -16.54 6.28
N SER A 138 -13.63 -17.08 6.95
CA SER A 138 -13.45 -17.82 8.19
C SER A 138 -12.46 -18.96 7.95
N SER A 139 -11.23 -18.81 8.45
CA SER A 139 -10.36 -19.95 8.71
C SER A 139 -11.03 -20.74 9.82
N ASP A 140 -11.57 -21.90 9.45
CA ASP A 140 -12.11 -22.87 10.38
C ASP A 140 -11.01 -23.25 11.39
N PRO A 141 -11.23 -23.13 12.72
CA PRO A 141 -10.25 -23.55 13.72
C PRO A 141 -10.10 -25.08 13.85
N HIS A 142 -10.75 -25.86 12.98
CA HIS A 142 -10.85 -27.32 13.08
C HIS A 142 -10.15 -28.11 11.96
N LEU A 143 -9.15 -27.55 11.28
CA LEU A 143 -8.20 -28.34 10.46
C LEU A 143 -6.74 -28.04 10.79
#